data_AF-A0A7K8E3D1-F1
#
_entry.id   AF-A0A7K8E3D1-F1
#
_cell.length_a   1.000
_cell.length_b   1.000
_cell.length_c   1.000
_cell.angle_alpha   90.00
_cell.angle_beta   90.00
_cell.angle_gamma   90.00
#
_symmetry.space_group_name_H-M   'P 1'
#
loop_
_entity.id
_entity.type
_entity.pdbx_description
1 polymer ?
#
loop_
_entity_poly.entity_id
_entity_poly.type
_entity_poly.pdbx_seq_one_letter_code
_entity_poly.pdbx_strand_id
1 'polypeptide(L)'
;QVIAYSRRRYRILGETLDVAVGNCIDRLARLLQIPNAPSPGYNVEQLAKREPWGEPKIKGGDPKSLFFISQAVTPKLLESGEATPEDLCFSLQETAFAMLAEVTERALALTRARHLLLVGGVAC
;
A
#
# COMPACT_ATOMS: atom_id res chain seq x y z
N GLN A 1 -6.18 7.91 -4.55
CA GLN A 1 -7.52 8.52 -4.69
C GLN A 1 -8.34 7.66 -5.61
N VAL A 2 -9.65 7.61 -5.40
CA VAL A 2 -10.62 6.94 -6.29
C VAL A 2 -11.57 8.01 -6.79
N ILE A 3 -11.62 8.18 -8.11
CA ILE A 3 -12.32 9.29 -8.77
C ILE A 3 -13.31 8.71 -9.78
N ALA A 4 -14.51 9.28 -9.85
CA ALA A 4 -15.50 8.92 -10.85
C ALA A 4 -16.11 10.16 -11.50
N TYR A 5 -16.44 10.04 -12.79
CA TYR A 5 -17.20 11.06 -13.51
C TYR A 5 -18.70 10.83 -13.32
N SER A 6 -19.39 11.79 -12.71
CA SER A 6 -20.84 11.71 -12.49
C SER A 6 -21.48 13.10 -12.45
N ARG A 7 -22.66 13.22 -13.06
CA ARG A 7 -23.42 14.49 -13.18
C ARG A 7 -22.55 15.61 -13.75
N ARG A 8 -21.89 15.33 -14.88
CA ARG A 8 -21.01 16.22 -15.64
C ARG A 8 -19.76 16.75 -14.91
N ARG A 9 -19.32 16.10 -13.82
CA ARG A 9 -18.14 16.49 -13.04
C ARG A 9 -17.37 15.26 -12.55
N TYR A 10 -16.05 15.39 -12.43
CA TYR A 10 -15.23 14.44 -11.68
C TYR A 10 -15.43 14.66 -10.18
N ARG A 11 -15.55 13.56 -9.44
CA ARG A 11 -15.77 13.53 -8.00
C ARG A 11 -14.83 12.54 -7.36
N ILE A 12 -14.23 12.93 -6.24
CA ILE A 12 -13.45 12.04 -5.38
C ILE A 12 -14.46 11.21 -4.58
N LEU A 13 -14.40 9.89 -4.72
CA LEU A 13 -15.24 8.93 -3.99
C LEU A 13 -14.50 8.32 -2.80
N GLY A 14 -13.17 8.36 -2.82
CA GLY A 14 -12.33 7.92 -1.73
C GLY A 14 -10.94 8.50 -1.85
N GLU A 15 -10.35 8.87 -0.72
CA GLU A 15 -8.97 9.33 -0.63
C GLU A 15 -8.34 8.86 0.68
N THR A 16 -7.02 8.88 0.72
CA THR A 16 -6.29 8.59 1.95
C THR A 16 -6.46 9.76 2.92
N LEU A 17 -6.57 9.47 4.21
CA LEU A 17 -6.69 10.48 5.27
C LEU A 17 -5.32 10.89 5.85
N ASP A 18 -4.28 10.10 5.60
CA ASP A 18 -2.95 10.29 6.17
C ASP A 18 -1.86 10.48 5.10
N VAL A 19 -1.40 9.40 4.48
CA VAL A 19 -0.29 9.38 3.53
C VAL A 19 -0.67 8.62 2.28
N ALA A 20 -0.12 9.03 1.15
CA ALA A 20 -0.27 8.29 -0.11
C ALA A 20 0.49 6.96 -0.05
N VAL A 21 -0.05 5.94 -0.70
CA VAL A 21 0.57 4.59 -0.76
C VAL A 21 2.01 4.62 -1.30
N GLY A 22 2.29 5.45 -2.31
CA GLY A 22 3.66 5.60 -2.83
C GLY A 22 4.63 6.14 -1.78
N ASN A 23 4.20 7.15 -1.00
CA ASN A 23 5.02 7.69 0.10
C ASN A 23 5.24 6.65 1.21
N CYS A 24 4.22 5.83 1.49
CA CYS A 24 4.31 4.73 2.44
C CYS A 24 5.38 3.70 2.02
N ILE A 25 5.38 3.30 0.74
CA ILE A 25 6.37 2.40 0.16
C ILE A 25 7.78 3.03 0.19
N ASP A 26 7.92 4.29 -0.23
CA ASP A 26 9.21 5.01 -0.19
C ASP A 26 9.77 5.14 1.22
N ARG A 27 8.90 5.22 2.22
CA ARG A 27 9.29 5.29 3.62
C ARG A 27 9.75 3.93 4.14
N LEU A 28 9.03 2.86 3.81
CA LEU A 28 9.50 1.50 4.12
C LEU A 28 10.87 1.24 3.48
N ALA A 29 11.04 1.57 2.20
CA ALA A 29 12.30 1.41 1.49
C ALA A 29 13.46 2.13 2.21
N ARG A 30 13.23 3.35 2.68
CA ARG A 30 14.22 4.11 3.47
C ARG A 30 14.51 3.48 4.82
N LEU A 31 13.51 2.99 5.54
CA LEU A 31 13.70 2.34 6.84
C LEU A 31 14.52 1.06 6.71
N LEU A 32 14.27 0.28 5.67
CA LEU A 32 14.98 -0.97 5.38
C LEU A 32 16.29 -0.77 4.60
N GLN A 33 16.70 0.49 4.34
CA GLN A 33 17.88 0.84 3.56
C GLN A 33 17.93 0.18 2.17
N ILE A 34 16.76 0.00 1.55
CA ILE A 34 16.61 -0.58 0.22
C ILE A 34 17.11 0.42 -0.83
N PRO A 35 17.89 -0.02 -1.84
CA PRO A 35 18.37 0.86 -2.91
C PRO A 35 17.24 1.55 -3.69
N ASN A 36 17.49 2.79 -4.13
CA ASN A 36 16.51 3.55 -4.92
C ASN A 36 16.49 3.18 -6.40
N ALA A 37 17.55 2.54 -6.94
CA ALA A 37 17.63 2.15 -8.34
C ALA A 37 17.19 0.67 -8.51
N PRO A 38 16.35 0.32 -9.50
CA PRO A 38 15.75 1.19 -10.52
C PRO A 38 14.57 2.05 -10.01
N SER A 39 13.85 1.58 -8.98
CA SER A 39 12.93 2.39 -8.17
C SER A 39 12.78 1.73 -6.79
N PRO A 40 12.49 2.50 -5.71
CA PRO A 40 12.26 1.93 -4.39
C PRO A 40 11.07 0.97 -4.38
N GLY A 41 9.98 1.32 -5.07
CA GLY A 41 8.79 0.46 -5.19
C GLY A 41 9.08 -0.88 -5.86
N TYR A 42 9.86 -0.88 -6.94
CA TYR A 42 10.28 -2.11 -7.60
C TYR A 42 11.08 -3.01 -6.65
N ASN A 43 12.06 -2.45 -5.92
CA ASN A 43 12.89 -3.25 -5.02
C ASN A 43 12.10 -3.79 -3.81
N VAL A 44 11.15 -3.02 -3.28
CA VAL A 44 10.21 -3.49 -2.25
C VAL A 44 9.39 -4.67 -2.76
N GLU A 45 8.89 -4.60 -4.00
CA GLU A 45 8.15 -5.70 -4.62
C GLU A 45 9.03 -6.95 -4.84
N GLN A 46 10.28 -6.77 -5.27
CA GLN A 46 11.20 -7.91 -5.42
C GLN A 46 11.50 -8.60 -4.09
N LEU A 47 11.58 -7.84 -2.99
CA LEU A 47 11.74 -8.41 -1.65
C LEU A 47 10.47 -9.12 -1.18
N ALA A 48 9.30 -8.52 -1.39
CA ALA A 48 8.02 -9.14 -1.07
C ALA A 48 7.83 -10.50 -1.76
N LYS A 49 8.27 -10.63 -3.01
CA LYS A 49 8.20 -11.88 -3.79
C LYS A 49 9.04 -13.03 -3.22
N ARG A 50 9.99 -12.76 -2.34
CA ARG A 50 10.80 -13.81 -1.69
C ARG A 50 10.04 -14.55 -0.60
N GLU A 51 8.97 -13.95 -0.09
CA GLU A 51 8.06 -14.55 0.90
C GLU A 51 6.62 -14.69 0.35
N PRO A 52 6.40 -15.43 -0.77
CA PRO A 52 5.13 -15.45 -1.49
C PRO A 52 3.98 -16.13 -0.72
N TRP A 53 4.28 -16.79 0.40
CA TRP A 53 3.32 -17.49 1.26
C TRP A 53 3.37 -16.99 2.72
N GLY A 54 3.98 -15.83 2.96
CA GLY A 54 4.03 -15.25 4.28
C GLY A 54 2.63 -14.89 4.78
N GLU A 55 2.34 -15.12 6.06
CA GLU A 55 1.21 -14.43 6.68
C GLU A 55 1.60 -12.98 6.94
N PRO A 56 0.73 -11.98 6.66
CA PRO A 56 0.99 -10.59 7.02
C PRO A 56 1.35 -10.47 8.50
N LYS A 57 2.59 -10.06 8.78
CA LYS A 57 3.15 -9.92 10.15
C LYS A 57 2.74 -8.62 10.81
N ILE A 58 2.27 -7.65 10.03
CA ILE A 58 1.72 -6.39 10.52
C ILE A 58 0.32 -6.70 11.10
N LYS A 59 0.31 -7.21 12.34
CA LYS A 59 -0.90 -7.56 13.10
C LYS A 59 -1.11 -6.52 14.20
N GLY A 60 -2.17 -5.71 14.09
CA GLY A 60 -2.59 -4.73 15.11
C GLY A 60 -2.49 -3.26 14.67
N GLY A 61 -3.25 -2.39 15.34
CA GLY A 61 -3.40 -0.96 15.02
C GLY A 61 -4.68 -0.62 14.26
N ASP A 62 -4.79 0.60 13.75
CA ASP A 62 -5.79 0.93 12.74
C ASP A 62 -5.24 0.51 11.37
N PRO A 63 -5.69 -0.64 10.80
CA PRO A 63 -5.20 -1.11 9.51
C PRO A 63 -5.49 -0.10 8.39
N LYS A 64 -6.38 0.87 8.61
CA LYS A 64 -6.70 1.90 7.62
C LYS A 64 -5.68 3.03 7.54
N SER A 65 -4.71 3.10 8.45
CA SER A 65 -3.65 4.10 8.44
C SER A 65 -2.35 3.55 7.86
N LEU A 66 -2.03 3.97 6.64
CA LEU A 66 -0.75 3.67 5.99
C LEU A 66 0.43 4.29 6.76
N PHE A 67 0.19 5.40 7.46
CA PHE A 67 1.18 6.00 8.36
C PHE A 67 1.49 5.08 9.54
N PHE A 68 0.46 4.52 10.19
CA PHE A 68 0.65 3.62 11.32
C PHE A 68 1.45 2.38 10.91
N ILE A 69 1.11 1.80 9.77
CA ILE A 69 1.79 0.63 9.21
C ILE A 69 3.28 0.93 8.97
N SER A 70 3.61 2.01 8.26
CA SER A 70 4.99 2.32 7.89
C SER A 70 5.86 2.88 9.04
N GLN A 71 5.29 3.63 9.98
CA GLN A 71 6.07 4.36 10.99
C GLN A 71 6.01 3.77 12.39
N ALA A 72 4.90 3.18 12.80
CA ALA A 72 4.70 2.74 14.18
C ALA A 72 5.02 1.25 14.39
N VAL A 73 4.75 0.42 13.38
CA VAL A 73 4.88 -1.04 13.48
C VAL A 73 6.22 -1.53 12.92
N THR A 74 6.61 -1.07 11.72
CA THR A 74 7.83 -1.54 11.04
C THR A 74 9.10 -1.42 11.88
N PRO A 75 9.43 -0.28 12.52
CA PRO A 75 10.66 -0.19 13.30
C PRO A 75 10.67 -1.13 14.51
N LYS A 76 9.53 -1.31 15.17
CA LYS A 76 9.40 -2.19 16.35
C LYS A 76 9.59 -3.66 15.99
N LEU A 77 8.99 -4.11 14.88
CA LEU A 77 9.14 -5.48 14.40
C LEU A 77 10.58 -5.75 13.93
N LEU A 78 11.22 -4.75 13.34
CA LEU A 78 12.62 -4.85 12.92
C LEU A 78 13.57 -4.89 14.12
N GLU A 79 13.38 -4.04 15.12
CA GLU A 79 14.19 -3.98 16.35
C GLU A 79 14.03 -5.23 17.23
N SER A 80 12.83 -5.82 17.26
CA SER A 80 12.56 -7.07 17.98
C SER A 80 13.05 -8.33 17.26
N GLY A 81 13.37 -8.24 15.96
CA GLY A 81 13.75 -9.38 15.13
C GLY A 81 12.57 -10.33 14.81
N GLU A 82 11.33 -9.90 15.05
CA GLU A 82 10.11 -10.70 14.81
C GLU A 82 9.71 -10.75 13.33
N ALA A 83 10.23 -9.83 12.50
CA ALA A 83 9.97 -9.78 11.07
C ALA A 83 11.25 -9.48 10.28
N THR A 84 11.40 -10.18 9.16
CA THR A 84 12.45 -9.89 8.17
C THR A 84 12.07 -8.69 7.29
N PRO A 85 13.03 -8.05 6.60
CA PRO A 85 12.72 -7.06 5.56
C PRO A 85 11.74 -7.59 4.51
N GLU A 86 11.89 -8.85 4.09
CA GLU A 86 11.00 -9.54 3.17
C GLU A 86 9.57 -9.66 3.73
N ASP A 87 9.41 -10.09 4.98
CA ASP A 87 8.10 -10.16 5.66
C ASP A 87 7.41 -8.79 5.69
N LEU A 88 8.16 -7.74 5.98
CA LEU A 88 7.64 -6.37 6.09
C LEU A 88 7.22 -5.83 4.73
N CYS A 89 8.02 -6.07 3.68
CA CYS A 89 7.67 -5.73 2.30
C CYS A 89 6.39 -6.45 1.84
N PHE A 90 6.31 -7.77 2.07
CA PHE A 90 5.14 -8.57 1.75
C PHE A 90 3.89 -8.07 2.49
N SER A 91 4.00 -7.93 3.82
CA SER A 91 2.87 -7.53 4.67
C SER A 91 2.33 -6.14 4.31
N LEU A 92 3.23 -5.20 4.01
CA LEU A 92 2.84 -3.84 3.59
C LEU A 92 2.07 -3.88 2.28
N GLN A 93 2.59 -4.60 1.27
CA GLN A 93 1.97 -4.66 -0.05
C GLN A 93 0.59 -5.31 0.01
N GLU A 94 0.46 -6.47 0.65
CA GLU A 94 -0.82 -7.16 0.78
C GLU A 94 -1.84 -6.29 1.51
N THR A 95 -1.46 -5.66 2.62
CA THR A 95 -2.37 -4.82 3.39
C THR A 95 -2.80 -3.58 2.60
N ALA A 96 -1.85 -2.84 2.03
CA ALA A 96 -2.14 -1.60 1.33
C ALA A 96 -2.92 -1.83 0.03
N PHE A 97 -2.57 -2.87 -0.73
CA PHE A 97 -3.25 -3.17 -2.00
C PHE A 97 -4.62 -3.80 -1.77
N ALA A 98 -4.81 -4.63 -0.74
CA ALA A 98 -6.14 -5.10 -0.35
C ALA A 98 -7.07 -3.93 0.01
N MET A 99 -6.60 -2.94 0.77
CA MET A 99 -7.38 -1.75 1.09
C MET A 99 -7.75 -0.94 -0.16
N LEU A 100 -6.80 -0.75 -1.08
CA LEU A 100 -7.06 -0.03 -2.33
C LEU A 100 -8.04 -0.79 -3.22
N ALA A 101 -7.93 -2.11 -3.30
CA ALA A 101 -8.87 -2.97 -4.01
C ALA A 101 -10.28 -2.85 -3.41
N GLU A 102 -10.40 -2.95 -2.08
CA GLU A 102 -11.69 -2.83 -1.38
C GLU A 102 -12.38 -1.47 -1.65
N VAL A 103 -11.65 -0.37 -1.50
CA VAL A 103 -12.20 0.97 -1.75
C VAL A 103 -12.57 1.15 -3.23
N THR A 104 -11.77 0.59 -4.13
CA THR A 104 -12.04 0.61 -5.57
C THR A 104 -13.29 -0.19 -5.92
N GLU A 105 -13.44 -1.39 -5.36
CA GLU A 105 -14.62 -2.25 -5.56
C GLU A 105 -15.89 -1.55 -5.07
N ARG A 106 -15.86 -0.97 -3.88
CA ARG A 106 -16.99 -0.18 -3.34
C ARG A 106 -17.36 0.98 -4.26
N ALA A 107 -16.37 1.69 -4.81
CA ALA A 107 -16.61 2.79 -5.74
C ALA A 107 -17.18 2.32 -7.08
N LEU A 108 -16.71 1.19 -7.61
CA LEU A 108 -17.26 0.56 -8.81
C LEU A 108 -18.72 0.14 -8.58
N ALA A 109 -19.03 -0.48 -7.44
CA ALA A 109 -20.38 -0.87 -7.07
C ALA A 109 -21.32 0.36 -6.95
N LEU A 110 -20.85 1.45 -6.32
CA LEU A 110 -21.60 2.69 -6.17
C LEU A 110 -21.89 3.39 -7.49
N THR A 111 -20.92 3.37 -8.42
CA THR A 111 -21.02 4.09 -9.70
C THR A 111 -21.60 3.25 -10.83
N ARG A 112 -21.66 1.92 -10.66
CA ARG A 112 -21.96 0.93 -11.70
C ARG A 112 -21.03 1.04 -12.91
N ALA A 113 -19.82 1.55 -12.71
CA ALA A 113 -18.82 1.61 -13.77
C ALA A 113 -18.38 0.20 -14.18
N ARG A 114 -18.21 -0.03 -15.49
CA ARG A 114 -17.74 -1.31 -16.04
C ARG A 114 -16.24 -1.35 -16.31
N HIS A 115 -15.58 -0.20 -16.23
CA HIS A 115 -14.16 -0.05 -16.53
C HIS A 115 -13.47 0.66 -15.37
N LEU A 116 -12.29 0.18 -15.04
CA LEU A 116 -11.38 0.77 -14.07
C LEU A 116 -10.12 1.21 -14.81
N LEU A 117 -9.68 2.45 -14.57
CA LEU A 117 -8.38 2.93 -15.04
C LEU A 117 -7.49 3.16 -13.81
N LEU A 118 -6.39 2.41 -13.73
CA LEU A 118 -5.36 2.63 -12.74
C LEU A 118 -4.33 3.62 -13.29
N VAL A 119 -4.01 4.66 -12.50
CA VAL A 119 -3.07 5.72 -12.89
C VAL A 119 -2.12 6.04 -11.74
N GLY A 120 -0.99 6.66 -12.06
CA GLY A 120 0.02 7.12 -11.09
C GLY A 120 1.27 6.23 -11.05
N GLY A 121 2.30 6.69 -10.35
CA GLY A 121 3.61 6.01 -10.33
C GLY A 121 3.64 4.65 -9.64
N VAL A 122 2.61 4.31 -8.86
CA VAL A 122 2.49 2.99 -8.19
C VAL A 122 1.73 1.98 -9.07
N ALA A 123 1.28 2.38 -10.27
CA ALA A 123 0.56 1.52 -11.20
C ALA A 123 1.48 0.68 -12.11
N CYS A 124 2.80 0.77 -11.92
CA CYS A 124 3.83 0.16 -12.76
C CYS A 124 4.17 -1.27 -12.36
#